data_AF-A0A8I2G9C0-F1
#
_entry.id   AF-A0A8I2G9C0-F1
#
_cell.length_a   1.000
_cell.length_b   1.000
_cell.length_c   1.000
_cell.angle_alpha   90.00
_cell.angle_beta   90.00
_cell.angle_gamma   90.00
#
_symmetry.space_group_name_H-M   'P 1'
#
loop_
_entity.id
_entity.type
_entity.pdbx_description
1 polymer ?
#
loop_
_entity_poly.entity_id
_entity_poly.type
_entity_poly.pdbx_seq_one_letter_code
_entity_poly.pdbx_strand_id
1 'polypeptide(L)' 'SDKKPGSCPTCSGSKLTQDPDTLDTWFSSGQWPYTTLGWPKKTDDLNYFYPTSVMETGYDILFF' A
#
# COMPACT_ATOMS: atom_id res chain seq x y z
N SER A 1 12.57 4.19 4.35
CA SER A 1 12.55 3.28 5.51
C SER A 1 11.64 3.87 6.58
N ASP A 2 10.49 3.25 6.79
CA ASP A 2 9.53 3.65 7.82
C ASP A 2 10.16 3.59 9.21
N LYS A 3 9.88 4.61 10.01
CA LYS A 3 10.38 4.72 11.39
C LYS A 3 9.61 3.72 12.25
N LYS A 4 10.33 2.82 12.92
CA LYS A 4 9.75 1.94 13.95
C LYS A 4 9.10 2.82 15.03
N PRO A 5 7.89 2.48 15.52
CA PRO A 5 7.26 3.22 16.61
C PRO A 5 8.16 3.16 17.86
N GLY A 6 8.26 4.28 18.60
CA GLY A 6 9.12 4.38 19.78
C GLY A 6 8.50 3.80 21.07
N SER A 7 7.17 3.72 21.14
CA SER A 7 6.44 3.20 22.31
C SER A 7 5.06 2.69 21.91
N CYS A 8 4.52 1.74 22.68
CA CYS A 8 3.15 1.26 22.49
C CYS A 8 2.14 2.38 22.79
N PRO A 9 1.19 2.69 21.87
CA PRO A 9 0.20 3.76 22.08
C PRO A 9 -0.79 3.44 23.22
N THR A 10 -0.92 2.17 23.61
CA THR A 10 -1.88 1.74 24.64
C THR A 10 -1.26 1.65 26.04
N CYS A 11 -0.05 1.09 26.15
CA CYS A 11 0.60 0.85 27.45
C CYS A 11 1.88 1.66 27.69
N SER A 12 2.31 2.50 26.73
CA SER A 12 3.56 3.30 26.79
C SER A 12 4.86 2.50 26.95
N GLY A 13 4.81 1.17 26.86
CA GLY A 13 6.00 0.31 26.91
C GLY A 13 6.90 0.47 25.68
N SER A 14 8.21 0.30 25.86
CA SER A 14 9.23 0.41 24.81
C SER A 14 9.63 -0.92 24.17
N LYS A 15 9.21 -2.06 24.75
CA LYS A 15 9.48 -3.40 24.21
C LYS A 15 8.43 -3.74 23.15
N LEU A 16 8.71 -3.38 21.91
CA LEU A 16 7.88 -3.70 20.75
C LEU A 16 8.56 -4.77 19.89
N THR A 17 7.77 -5.70 19.35
CA THR A 17 8.22 -6.71 18.40
C THR A 17 7.44 -6.49 17.11
N GLN A 18 8.15 -6.40 15.98
CA GLN A 18 7.50 -6.33 14.66
C GLN A 18 6.92 -7.71 14.33
N ASP A 19 5.72 -7.71 13.75
CA ASP A 19 5.09 -8.93 13.24
C ASP A 19 5.99 -9.57 12.17
N PRO A 20 6.34 -10.87 12.30
CA PRO A 20 7.12 -11.57 11.28
C PRO A 20 6.34 -11.84 9.98
N ASP A 21 5.01 -11.66 9.97
CA ASP A 21 4.16 -11.97 8.83
C ASP A 21 4.37 -10.98 7.66
N THR A 22 4.09 -11.48 6.45
CA THR A 22 4.11 -10.70 5.22
C THR A 22 2.69 -10.50 4.70
N LEU A 23 2.46 -9.39 3.99
CA LEU A 23 1.19 -9.16 3.31
C LEU A 23 1.06 -10.07 2.09
N ASP A 24 -0.17 -10.42 1.75
CA ASP A 24 -0.49 -11.23 0.58
C ASP A 24 -0.10 -10.51 -0.72
N THR A 25 0.18 -11.26 -1.79
CA THR A 25 0.55 -10.67 -3.08
C THR A 25 -0.55 -9.76 -3.63
N TRP A 26 -1.83 -10.15 -3.48
CA TRP A 26 -2.98 -9.37 -3.94
C TRP A 26 -3.12 -8.04 -3.20
N PHE A 27 -2.66 -7.96 -1.94
CA PHE A 27 -2.60 -6.69 -1.21
C PHE A 27 -1.72 -5.67 -1.94
N SER A 28 -0.61 -6.10 -2.54
CA SER A 28 0.28 -5.21 -3.30
C SER A 28 -0.19 -4.99 -4.75
N SER A 29 -0.70 -6.02 -5.42
CA SER A 29 -1.20 -5.93 -6.79
C SER A 29 -2.36 -4.94 -6.93
N GLY A 30 -3.29 -4.94 -5.98
CA GLY A 30 -4.42 -4.00 -5.97
C GLY A 30 -4.01 -2.52 -5.85
N GLN A 31 -2.77 -2.22 -5.43
CA GLN A 31 -2.26 -0.85 -5.29
C GLN A 31 -1.60 -0.31 -6.56
N TRP A 32 -1.48 -1.14 -7.59
CA TRP A 32 -0.83 -0.78 -8.85
C TRP A 32 -1.31 0.56 -9.47
N PRO A 33 -2.62 0.89 -9.47
CA PRO A 33 -3.11 2.09 -10.16
C PRO A 33 -2.55 3.42 -9.64
N TYR A 34 -2.06 3.46 -8.39
CA TYR A 34 -1.56 4.69 -7.78
C TYR A 34 -0.10 4.59 -7.32
N THR A 35 0.39 3.39 -6.95
CA THR A 35 1.79 3.19 -6.53
C THR A 35 2.78 3.47 -7.67
N THR A 36 2.42 3.12 -8.90
CA THR A 36 3.22 3.42 -10.10
C THR A 36 3.32 4.90 -10.42
N LEU A 37 2.31 5.67 -10.02
CA LEU A 37 2.26 7.13 -10.20
C LEU A 37 2.94 7.88 -9.05
N GLY A 38 3.56 7.18 -8.10
CA GLY A 38 4.35 7.77 -7.03
C GLY A 38 3.59 8.03 -5.72
N TRP A 39 2.37 7.49 -5.57
CA TRP A 39 1.70 7.42 -4.27
C TRP A 39 2.61 6.71 -3.25
N PRO A 40 2.67 7.15 -1.98
CA PRO A 40 1.79 8.11 -1.28
C PRO A 40 2.14 9.59 -1.46
N LYS A 41 3.12 9.93 -2.31
CA LYS A 41 3.42 11.34 -2.60
C LYS A 41 2.36 11.92 -3.54
N LYS A 42 2.08 13.21 -3.38
CA LYS A 42 1.21 13.96 -4.30
C LYS A 42 2.03 14.44 -5.50
N THR A 43 2.19 13.56 -6.48
CA THR A 43 2.93 13.85 -7.72
C THR A 43 1.99 14.42 -8.79
N ASP A 44 2.56 15.12 -9.77
CA ASP A 44 1.78 15.62 -10.90
C ASP A 44 1.21 14.48 -11.76
N ASP A 45 1.96 13.38 -11.92
CA ASP A 45 1.51 12.17 -12.60
C ASP A 45 0.29 11.55 -11.91
N LEU A 46 0.30 11.47 -10.58
CA LEU A 46 -0.86 10.97 -9.83
C LEU A 46 -2.07 11.90 -10.02
N ASN A 47 -1.88 13.21 -10.03
CA ASN A 47 -2.98 14.16 -10.23
C ASN A 47 -3.56 14.14 -11.64
N TYR A 48 -2.73 13.84 -12.65
CA TYR A 48 -3.12 13.88 -14.05
C TYR A 48 -3.65 12.54 -14.57
N PHE A 49 -3.00 11.43 -14.22
CA PHE A 49 -3.30 10.10 -14.78
C PHE A 49 -4.22 9.24 -13.90
N TYR A 50 -4.46 9.62 -12.64
CA TYR A 50 -5.42 8.95 -11.77
C TYR A 50 -6.69 9.79 -11.59
N PRO A 51 -7.91 9.21 -11.67
CA PRO A 51 -8.20 7.80 -11.91
C PRO A 51 -8.02 7.38 -13.38
N THR A 52 -7.55 6.14 -13.59
CA THR A 52 -7.38 5.54 -14.92
C THR A 52 -8.71 5.33 -15.63
N SER A 53 -8.75 5.50 -16.95
CA SER A 53 -10.01 5.45 -17.71
C SER A 53 -10.53 4.03 -17.99
N VAL A 54 -9.65 3.07 -18.25
CA VAL A 54 -10.02 1.68 -18.58
C VAL A 54 -9.01 0.73 -17.92
N MET A 55 -9.50 -0.40 -17.40
CA MET A 55 -8.68 -1.51 -16.91
C MET A 55 -9.03 -2.76 -17.69
N GLU A 56 -8.09 -3.22 -18.51
CA GLU A 56 -8.18 -4.50 -19.21
C GLU A 56 -7.66 -5.60 -18.26
N THR A 57 -8.54 -6.53 -17.87
CA THR A 57 -8.21 -7.61 -16.93
C THR A 57 -8.85 -8.94 -17.34
N GLY A 58 -8.25 -10.04 -16.92
CA GLY A 58 -8.80 -11.38 -17.08
C GLY A 58 -9.93 -11.66 -16.09
N TYR A 59 -10.93 -12.44 -16.50
CA TYR A 59 -12.05 -12.84 -15.62
C TYR A 59 -11.58 -13.70 -14.44
N ASP A 60 -10.49 -14.43 -14.63
CA ASP A 60 -9.87 -15.32 -13.64
C ASP A 60 -9.33 -14.60 -12.40
N ILE A 61 -9.04 -13.29 -12.50
CA ILE A 61 -8.49 -12.50 -11.39
C ILE A 61 -9.38 -11.33 -10.96
N LEU A 62 -10.64 -11.30 -11.40
CA LEU A 62 -11.55 -10.17 -11.14
C LEU A 62 -11.89 -9.99 -9.64
N PHE A 63 -11.79 -11.05 -8.84
CA PHE A 63 -12.21 -11.05 -7.43
C PHE A 63 -11.06 -11.06 -6.42
N PHE A 64 -9.81 -11.18 -6.88
CA PHE A 64 -8.65 -11.25 -6.00
C PHE A 64 -8.06 -9.87 -5.71
#